data_AF-A0AAN6GJ46-F1
#
_entry.id   AF-A0AAN6GJ46-F1
#
_cell.length_a   1.000
_cell.length_b   1.000
_cell.length_c   1.000
_cell.angle_alpha   90.00
_cell.angle_beta   90.00
_cell.angle_gamma   90.00
#
_symmetry.space_group_name_H-M   'P 1'
#
loop_
_entity.id
_entity.type
_entity.pdbx_description
1 polymer ?
#
loop_
_entity_poly.entity_id
_entity_poly.type
_entity_poly.pdbx_seq_one_letter_code
_entity_poly.pdbx_strand_id
1 'polypeptide(L)'
;MTTKPFPPVCPHANCSHTLDSYEGYKSHWRRKHEQDPRPDSLGRGFRSDLLRHSWTPLIQSWSRLPLEHPLYAQGLKILNFFDNSPFETALGTNIFSIFNFSPKFDHVFRDIEIGYFSNGSVSGELVLTETGLHRDDLTLSHLLGSFAATDSGNFHHFKLDNLCAAIGFEAHDEDGLEACVPKLPTEVKHLGIPSSDDGPRFEVAHTPRGHITGVHQDGFWDGFIVTVLFGRKLLITWPPTAHNLAIYFKHWPLNILPPLDIITELQDPNFTIMDHGHFTFIPQGTLHMVVAIDSSSMVAFGVKHPNMIDQGLLLSDSVIKHLKTLDHRAPVIKDVVNQLLDGARTHRDTNDLLYSDATEKADNAFLWLMNEVSALS
;
A
#
# COMPACT_ATOMS: atom_id res chain seq x y z
N MET A 1 -17.25 14.44 -25.44
CA MET A 1 -17.34 14.41 -23.97
C MET A 1 -18.27 13.27 -23.59
N THR A 2 -17.74 12.07 -23.40
CA THR A 2 -18.50 10.91 -22.93
C THR A 2 -18.69 11.06 -21.43
N THR A 3 -19.92 11.30 -21.01
CA THR A 3 -20.33 11.33 -19.59
C THR A 3 -20.06 9.97 -18.98
N LYS A 4 -19.13 9.93 -18.02
CA LYS A 4 -18.75 8.71 -17.31
C LYS A 4 -19.92 8.19 -16.47
N PRO A 5 -20.07 6.86 -16.32
CA PRO A 5 -21.17 6.29 -15.56
C PRO A 5 -20.88 6.45 -14.06
N PHE A 6 -21.49 7.44 -13.43
CA PHE A 6 -21.73 7.44 -11.98
C PHE A 6 -23.07 6.73 -11.73
N PRO A 7 -23.29 6.09 -10.57
CA PRO A 7 -24.50 5.34 -10.33
C PRO A 7 -25.69 6.32 -10.38
N PRO A 8 -26.75 6.01 -11.13
CA PRO A 8 -27.90 6.90 -11.25
C PRO A 8 -28.67 7.01 -9.94
N VAL A 9 -28.29 6.26 -8.89
CA VAL A 9 -28.94 6.25 -7.58
C VAL A 9 -27.86 6.27 -6.49
N CYS A 10 -28.14 6.98 -5.41
CA CYS A 10 -27.28 7.02 -4.22
C CYS A 10 -27.02 5.60 -3.69
N PRO A 11 -25.76 5.20 -3.47
CA PRO A 11 -25.43 3.85 -3.01
C PRO A 11 -25.73 3.60 -1.52
N HIS A 12 -26.18 4.62 -0.77
CA HIS A 12 -26.54 4.47 0.64
C HIS A 12 -27.86 3.70 0.78
N ALA A 13 -27.88 2.61 1.57
CA ALA A 13 -28.98 1.64 1.65
C ALA A 13 -30.39 2.25 1.90
N ASN A 14 -30.46 3.37 2.63
CA ASN A 14 -31.72 4.08 2.92
C ASN A 14 -31.93 5.33 2.05
N CYS A 15 -31.30 5.38 0.88
CA CYS A 15 -31.36 6.52 0.00
C CYS A 15 -31.71 6.15 -1.44
N SER A 16 -32.92 6.47 -1.84
CA SER A 16 -33.39 6.25 -3.22
C SER A 16 -33.14 7.46 -4.12
N HIS A 17 -32.23 8.37 -3.76
CA HIS A 17 -32.06 9.61 -4.51
C HIS A 17 -31.34 9.36 -5.82
N THR A 18 -31.97 9.78 -6.91
CA THR A 18 -31.38 9.72 -8.24
C THR A 18 -30.28 10.77 -8.36
N LEU A 19 -29.13 10.37 -8.86
CA LEU A 19 -27.98 11.24 -9.10
C LEU A 19 -27.98 11.56 -10.58
N ASP A 20 -27.88 12.84 -10.91
CA ASP A 20 -27.90 13.37 -12.28
C ASP A 20 -26.54 13.87 -12.76
N SER A 21 -25.61 14.02 -11.82
CA SER A 21 -24.25 14.50 -12.05
C SER A 21 -23.35 14.09 -10.87
N TYR A 22 -22.04 14.09 -11.12
CA TYR A 22 -21.05 13.85 -10.07
C TYR A 22 -21.10 14.92 -8.97
N GLU A 23 -21.31 16.19 -9.34
CA GLU A 23 -21.49 17.27 -8.37
C GLU A 23 -22.81 17.13 -7.58
N GLY A 24 -23.85 16.61 -8.21
CA GLY A 24 -25.09 16.19 -7.56
C GLY A 24 -24.86 15.10 -6.52
N TYR A 25 -24.04 14.09 -6.84
CA TYR A 25 -23.62 13.04 -5.89
C TYR A 25 -22.91 13.59 -4.66
N LYS A 26 -21.84 14.36 -4.83
CA LYS A 26 -21.09 14.97 -3.70
C LYS A 26 -22.01 15.80 -2.80
N SER A 27 -22.82 16.64 -3.43
CA SER A 27 -23.78 17.51 -2.76
C SER A 27 -24.86 16.75 -2.00
N HIS A 28 -25.38 15.68 -2.60
CA HIS A 28 -26.43 14.85 -2.04
C HIS A 28 -25.91 14.09 -0.82
N TRP A 29 -24.76 13.44 -0.97
CA TRP A 29 -24.15 12.62 0.08
C TRP A 29 -23.93 13.43 1.36
N ARG A 30 -23.29 14.61 1.22
CA ARG A 30 -23.07 15.57 2.31
C ARG A 30 -24.36 16.02 3.00
N ARG A 31 -25.45 16.19 2.24
CA ARG A 31 -26.72 16.73 2.76
C ARG A 31 -27.63 15.68 3.39
N LYS A 32 -27.52 14.41 2.98
CA LYS A 32 -28.51 13.36 3.33
C LYS A 32 -27.98 12.26 4.22
N HIS A 33 -26.66 12.10 4.34
CA HIS A 33 -26.10 11.05 5.17
C HIS A 33 -25.47 11.55 6.46
N GLU A 34 -25.45 12.87 6.71
CA GLU A 34 -24.89 13.55 7.90
C GLU A 34 -23.46 13.15 8.30
N GLN A 35 -22.88 12.20 7.59
CA GLN A 35 -21.48 11.98 7.43
C GLN A 35 -21.01 13.04 6.45
N ASP A 36 -20.40 14.07 7.00
CA ASP A 36 -19.24 14.57 6.29
C ASP A 36 -18.38 13.37 5.91
N PRO A 37 -17.86 13.27 4.67
CA PRO A 37 -16.92 12.21 4.31
C PRO A 37 -15.57 12.35 5.07
N ARG A 38 -15.54 13.09 6.18
CA ARG A 38 -14.38 13.59 6.88
C ARG A 38 -14.11 12.78 8.15
N PRO A 39 -12.84 12.47 8.41
CA PRO A 39 -12.20 12.78 9.67
C PRO A 39 -11.92 14.27 9.71
N ASP A 40 -12.40 14.94 10.75
CA ASP A 40 -12.04 16.32 11.03
C ASP A 40 -10.51 16.46 11.12
N SER A 41 -10.01 17.60 10.67
CA SER A 41 -8.61 18.08 10.76
C SER A 41 -8.04 18.14 12.19
N LEU A 42 -8.74 17.58 13.17
CA LEU A 42 -8.35 17.38 14.57
C LEU A 42 -8.09 15.89 14.90
N GLY A 43 -8.08 14.99 13.92
CA GLY A 43 -7.92 13.54 14.15
C GLY A 43 -9.09 12.92 14.92
N ARG A 44 -10.30 13.48 14.79
CA ARG A 44 -11.51 13.04 15.51
C ARG A 44 -12.50 12.22 14.69
N GLY A 45 -12.23 11.94 13.42
CA GLY A 45 -12.96 10.88 12.71
C GLY A 45 -12.35 9.54 13.08
N PHE A 46 -13.16 8.66 13.65
CA PHE A 46 -12.78 7.34 14.17
C PHE A 46 -11.99 7.40 15.47
N ARG A 47 -12.75 7.54 16.57
CA ARG A 47 -12.36 7.25 17.95
C ARG A 47 -11.23 6.18 18.06
N SER A 48 -10.01 6.63 18.33
CA SER A 48 -8.83 5.78 18.61
C SER A 48 -8.58 5.58 20.12
N ASP A 49 -9.59 5.80 20.97
CA ASP A 49 -9.56 5.64 22.43
C ASP A 49 -9.38 4.18 22.92
N LEU A 50 -8.97 3.27 22.03
CA LEU A 50 -8.63 1.90 22.37
C LEU A 50 -7.13 1.77 22.65
N LEU A 51 -6.77 1.10 23.74
CA LEU A 51 -5.41 0.90 24.25
C LEU A 51 -4.44 0.55 23.11
N ARG A 52 -3.41 1.39 22.93
CA ARG A 52 -2.47 1.38 21.78
C ARG A 52 -1.55 0.16 21.68
N HIS A 53 -1.69 -0.83 22.56
CA HIS A 53 -0.78 -1.99 22.63
C HIS A 53 -1.50 -3.28 23.03
N SER A 54 -2.76 -3.44 22.60
CA SER A 54 -3.53 -4.64 22.92
C SER A 54 -4.13 -5.22 21.65
N TRP A 55 -4.06 -6.54 21.52
CA TRP A 55 -4.70 -7.28 20.43
C TRP A 55 -6.21 -7.32 20.57
N THR A 56 -6.73 -7.42 21.80
CA THR A 56 -8.18 -7.51 22.04
C THR A 56 -8.99 -6.41 21.34
N PRO A 57 -8.64 -5.11 21.40
CA PRO A 57 -9.32 -4.09 20.62
C PRO A 57 -9.23 -4.25 19.10
N LEU A 58 -8.11 -4.74 18.56
CA LEU A 58 -7.97 -4.99 17.12
C LEU A 58 -8.87 -6.15 16.68
N ILE A 59 -8.85 -7.25 17.43
CA ILE A 59 -9.71 -8.41 17.22
C ILE A 59 -11.18 -7.98 17.31
N GLN A 60 -11.56 -7.22 18.35
CA GLN A 60 -12.91 -6.68 18.50
C GLN A 60 -13.32 -5.76 17.34
N SER A 61 -12.40 -4.94 16.83
CA SER A 61 -12.67 -4.09 15.66
C SER A 61 -12.93 -4.95 14.42
N TRP A 62 -12.09 -5.96 14.20
CA TRP A 62 -12.26 -6.91 13.09
C TRP A 62 -13.58 -7.69 13.20
N SER A 63 -13.95 -8.14 14.40
CA SER A 63 -15.21 -8.86 14.64
C SER A 63 -16.47 -8.04 14.33
N ARG A 64 -16.37 -6.72 14.10
CA ARG A 64 -17.49 -5.88 13.65
C ARG A 64 -17.77 -6.01 12.15
N LEU A 65 -16.85 -6.60 11.39
CA LEU A 65 -17.14 -6.96 10.01
C LEU A 65 -18.32 -7.96 10.00
N PRO A 66 -19.25 -7.84 9.04
CA PRO A 66 -20.25 -8.86 8.83
C PRO A 66 -19.63 -10.22 8.53
N LEU A 67 -20.30 -11.28 8.97
CA LEU A 67 -19.83 -12.66 8.82
C LEU A 67 -19.69 -13.07 7.35
N GLU A 68 -20.44 -12.41 6.48
CA GLU A 68 -20.44 -12.60 5.04
C GLU A 68 -19.23 -11.95 4.35
N HIS A 69 -18.44 -11.11 5.04
CA HIS A 69 -17.24 -10.51 4.46
C HIS A 69 -16.24 -11.61 4.06
N PRO A 70 -15.70 -11.61 2.83
CA PRO A 70 -14.91 -12.73 2.29
C PRO A 70 -13.69 -13.08 3.14
N LEU A 71 -13.05 -12.07 3.74
CA LEU A 71 -11.88 -12.24 4.60
C LEU A 71 -12.18 -12.31 6.10
N TYR A 72 -13.46 -12.37 6.51
CA TYR A 72 -13.84 -12.32 7.93
C TYR A 72 -13.10 -13.37 8.77
N ALA A 73 -13.28 -14.65 8.41
CA ALA A 73 -12.73 -15.78 9.17
C ALA A 73 -11.21 -15.83 9.09
N GLN A 74 -10.65 -15.50 7.93
CA GLN A 74 -9.21 -15.51 7.71
C GLN A 74 -8.49 -14.41 8.50
N GLY A 75 -9.03 -13.19 8.51
CA GLY A 75 -8.46 -12.11 9.31
C GLY A 75 -8.54 -12.37 10.81
N LEU A 76 -9.63 -12.97 11.31
CA LEU A 76 -9.68 -13.42 12.71
C LEU A 76 -8.62 -14.47 13.00
N LYS A 77 -8.40 -15.43 12.10
CA LYS A 77 -7.34 -16.43 12.26
C LYS A 77 -5.97 -15.77 12.35
N ILE A 78 -5.68 -14.77 11.50
CA ILE A 78 -4.42 -14.02 11.51
C ILE A 78 -4.24 -13.25 12.82
N LEU A 79 -5.25 -12.46 13.22
CA LEU A 79 -5.16 -11.64 14.43
C LEU A 79 -5.05 -12.50 15.71
N ASN A 80 -5.73 -13.65 15.75
CA ASN A 80 -5.62 -14.58 16.87
C ASN A 80 -4.30 -15.35 16.87
N PHE A 81 -3.69 -15.61 15.70
CA PHE A 81 -2.41 -16.29 15.62
C PHE A 81 -1.27 -15.49 16.28
N PHE A 82 -1.38 -14.16 16.27
CA PHE A 82 -0.38 -13.24 16.81
C PHE A 82 -0.80 -12.52 18.09
N ASP A 83 -1.91 -12.93 18.73
CA ASP A 83 -2.57 -12.19 19.83
C ASP A 83 -1.71 -11.98 21.09
N ASN A 84 -0.60 -12.71 21.20
CA ASN A 84 0.36 -12.63 22.30
C ASN A 84 1.67 -11.94 21.91
N SER A 85 1.81 -11.50 20.66
CA SER A 85 3.03 -10.85 20.16
C SER A 85 3.11 -9.39 20.60
N PRO A 86 4.30 -8.85 20.91
CA PRO A 86 4.45 -7.43 21.21
C PRO A 86 4.30 -6.57 19.95
N PHE A 87 3.91 -5.30 20.15
CA PHE A 87 3.90 -4.29 19.09
C PHE A 87 5.15 -3.43 19.13
N GLU A 88 5.67 -3.08 17.96
CA GLU A 88 6.68 -2.05 17.77
C GLU A 88 6.04 -0.65 17.71
N THR A 89 6.82 0.35 18.09
CA THR A 89 6.42 1.75 17.96
C THR A 89 6.70 2.25 16.55
N ALA A 90 5.74 2.98 15.97
CA ALA A 90 5.98 3.76 14.76
C ALA A 90 7.16 4.74 14.97
N LEU A 91 7.88 5.08 13.88
CA LEU A 91 9.01 6.02 13.93
C LEU A 91 8.57 7.45 14.23
N GLY A 92 7.38 7.82 13.75
CA GLY A 92 6.75 9.09 14.08
C GLY A 92 5.25 9.02 13.94
N THR A 93 4.55 10.04 14.45
CA THR A 93 3.09 10.06 14.60
C THR A 93 2.46 11.36 14.12
N ASN A 94 3.16 12.12 13.30
CA ASN A 94 2.73 13.45 12.87
C ASN A 94 2.71 13.54 11.34
N ILE A 95 1.52 13.75 10.78
CA ILE A 95 1.35 13.92 9.34
C ILE A 95 2.13 15.11 8.78
N PHE A 96 2.36 16.16 9.59
CA PHE A 96 3.17 17.32 9.20
C PHE A 96 4.68 17.04 9.13
N SER A 97 5.13 15.85 9.57
CA SER A 97 6.49 15.39 9.30
C SER A 97 6.65 14.93 7.85
N ILE A 98 5.58 14.50 7.19
CA ILE A 98 5.57 13.95 5.82
C ILE A 98 5.09 14.99 4.79
N PHE A 99 4.26 15.94 5.21
CA PHE A 99 3.71 16.99 4.34
C PHE A 99 3.88 18.38 4.95
N ASN A 100 3.96 19.43 4.13
CA ASN A 100 3.91 20.80 4.64
C ASN A 100 2.48 21.24 4.98
N PHE A 101 1.49 20.71 4.26
CA PHE A 101 0.07 20.90 4.55
C PHE A 101 -0.58 19.56 4.83
N SER A 102 -1.52 19.51 5.77
CA SER A 102 -2.22 18.26 6.06
C SER A 102 -2.99 17.81 4.81
N PRO A 103 -2.79 16.56 4.35
CA PRO A 103 -3.65 15.95 3.37
C PRO A 103 -5.11 16.01 3.79
N LYS A 104 -5.97 16.18 2.79
CA LYS A 104 -7.41 16.12 2.91
C LYS A 104 -7.93 15.03 1.99
N PHE A 105 -9.15 14.58 2.22
CA PHE A 105 -9.75 13.51 1.43
C PHE A 105 -9.94 13.88 -0.03
N ASP A 106 -10.27 15.14 -0.33
CA ASP A 106 -10.40 15.64 -1.70
C ASP A 106 -9.08 15.51 -2.47
N HIS A 107 -7.94 15.83 -1.85
CA HIS A 107 -6.62 15.59 -2.46
C HIS A 107 -6.43 14.12 -2.82
N VAL A 108 -6.74 13.23 -1.88
CA VAL A 108 -6.48 11.81 -2.10
C VAL A 108 -7.47 11.17 -3.08
N PHE A 109 -8.75 11.52 -3.01
CA PHE A 109 -9.74 11.07 -3.98
C PHE A 109 -9.47 11.64 -5.38
N ARG A 110 -8.88 12.83 -5.48
CA ARG A 110 -8.50 13.43 -6.75
C ARG A 110 -7.47 12.56 -7.47
N ASP A 111 -6.46 12.06 -6.76
CA ASP A 111 -5.46 11.14 -7.32
C ASP A 111 -6.10 9.85 -7.85
N ILE A 112 -7.00 9.24 -7.07
CA ILE A 112 -7.76 8.05 -7.51
C ILE A 112 -8.60 8.36 -8.74
N GLU A 113 -9.32 9.50 -8.73
CA GLU A 113 -10.13 9.92 -9.86
C GLU A 113 -9.26 10.04 -11.11
N ILE A 114 -8.16 10.80 -11.05
CA ILE A 114 -7.24 10.97 -12.17
C ILE A 114 -6.77 9.61 -12.67
N GLY A 115 -6.28 8.73 -11.80
CA GLY A 115 -5.87 7.37 -12.15
C GLY A 115 -6.90 6.57 -12.95
N TYR A 116 -8.18 6.68 -12.58
CA TYR A 116 -9.27 5.99 -13.30
C TYR A 116 -9.83 6.71 -14.51
N PHE A 117 -9.68 8.04 -14.56
CA PHE A 117 -10.53 8.89 -15.38
C PHE A 117 -9.73 9.72 -16.39
N SER A 118 -8.44 9.94 -16.24
CA SER A 118 -7.63 10.47 -17.34
C SER A 118 -7.38 9.38 -18.37
N ASN A 119 -8.00 9.50 -19.55
CA ASN A 119 -7.68 8.70 -20.72
C ASN A 119 -6.23 8.97 -21.12
N GLY A 120 -5.31 8.11 -20.67
CA GLY A 120 -3.91 8.13 -21.06
C GLY A 120 -2.99 8.26 -19.85
N SER A 121 -2.36 7.13 -19.52
CA SER A 121 -1.11 6.99 -18.73
C SER A 121 -1.12 7.47 -17.28
N VAL A 122 -1.88 6.81 -16.41
CA VAL A 122 -1.70 6.94 -14.96
C VAL A 122 -1.74 5.56 -14.29
N SER A 123 -0.78 5.34 -13.38
CA SER A 123 -0.57 4.16 -12.54
C SER A 123 -1.65 4.04 -11.45
N GLY A 124 -2.10 2.81 -11.20
CA GLY A 124 -3.08 2.49 -10.16
C GLY A 124 -4.08 1.41 -10.58
N GLU A 125 -4.46 0.57 -9.64
CA GLU A 125 -5.28 -0.62 -9.88
C GLU A 125 -6.39 -0.79 -8.84
N LEU A 126 -7.55 -1.28 -9.29
CA LEU A 126 -8.61 -1.74 -8.40
C LEU A 126 -8.44 -3.23 -8.30
N VAL A 127 -8.27 -3.70 -7.07
CA VAL A 127 -8.08 -5.11 -6.78
C VAL A 127 -9.22 -5.62 -5.95
N LEU A 128 -9.62 -6.87 -6.20
CA LEU A 128 -10.58 -7.55 -5.36
C LEU A 128 -10.06 -7.68 -3.93
N THR A 129 -10.94 -7.48 -2.96
CA THR A 129 -10.58 -7.59 -1.56
C THR A 129 -10.19 -9.00 -1.17
N GLU A 130 -10.88 -10.01 -1.69
CA GLU A 130 -10.62 -11.41 -1.36
C GLU A 130 -9.29 -11.93 -1.89
N THR A 131 -8.94 -11.54 -3.12
CA THR A 131 -7.81 -12.15 -3.86
C THR A 131 -6.63 -11.21 -4.04
N GLY A 132 -6.83 -9.90 -3.87
CA GLY A 132 -5.85 -8.87 -4.21
C GLY A 132 -5.52 -8.79 -5.71
N LEU A 133 -6.35 -9.41 -6.57
CA LEU A 133 -6.12 -9.44 -8.02
C LEU A 133 -6.92 -8.34 -8.73
N HIS A 134 -6.32 -7.76 -9.77
CA HIS A 134 -6.95 -6.78 -10.65
C HIS A 134 -8.15 -7.37 -11.41
N ARG A 135 -9.15 -6.52 -11.67
CA ARG A 135 -10.29 -6.82 -12.55
C ARG A 135 -10.73 -5.59 -13.34
N ASP A 136 -10.84 -5.76 -14.66
CA ASP A 136 -11.20 -4.69 -15.61
C ASP A 136 -12.61 -4.11 -15.42
N ASP A 137 -13.51 -4.85 -14.77
CA ASP A 137 -14.90 -4.42 -14.55
C ASP A 137 -15.12 -3.68 -13.22
N LEU A 138 -14.08 -3.55 -12.40
CA LEU A 138 -14.12 -2.74 -11.19
C LEU A 138 -14.13 -1.25 -11.57
N THR A 139 -14.81 -0.44 -10.76
CA THR A 139 -14.96 1.01 -11.00
C THR A 139 -14.88 1.77 -9.68
N LEU A 140 -14.71 3.09 -9.73
CA LEU A 140 -14.77 3.93 -8.53
C LEU A 140 -16.06 3.70 -7.70
N SER A 141 -17.19 3.39 -8.36
CA SER A 141 -18.44 3.08 -7.66
C SER A 141 -18.34 1.82 -6.82
N HIS A 142 -17.58 0.82 -7.28
CA HIS A 142 -17.30 -0.40 -6.49
C HIS A 142 -16.42 -0.07 -5.29
N LEU A 143 -15.41 0.79 -5.45
CA LEU A 143 -14.56 1.23 -4.34
C LEU A 143 -15.39 1.95 -3.27
N LEU A 144 -16.15 2.96 -3.66
CA LEU A 144 -17.03 3.72 -2.75
C LEU A 144 -18.08 2.82 -2.09
N GLY A 145 -18.65 1.87 -2.84
CA GLY A 145 -19.58 0.87 -2.32
C GLY A 145 -18.92 -0.07 -1.30
N SER A 146 -17.64 -0.41 -1.49
CA SER A 146 -16.88 -1.25 -0.57
C SER A 146 -16.64 -0.57 0.77
N PHE A 147 -16.25 0.71 0.76
CA PHE A 147 -16.17 1.55 1.97
C PHE A 147 -17.52 1.61 2.68
N ALA A 148 -18.60 1.96 1.97
CA ALA A 148 -19.93 2.07 2.55
C ALA A 148 -20.43 0.73 3.14
N ALA A 149 -20.23 -0.38 2.46
CA ALA A 149 -20.69 -1.70 2.90
C ALA A 149 -19.95 -2.19 4.15
N THR A 150 -18.62 -2.05 4.18
CA THR A 150 -17.78 -2.50 5.31
C THR A 150 -17.92 -1.61 6.55
N ASP A 151 -18.15 -0.31 6.37
CA ASP A 151 -18.31 0.63 7.49
C ASP A 151 -19.72 0.58 8.09
N SER A 152 -20.75 0.40 7.25
CA SER A 152 -22.14 0.28 7.73
C SER A 152 -22.49 -1.13 8.22
N GLY A 153 -21.70 -2.14 7.84
CA GLY A 153 -22.00 -3.55 8.08
C GLY A 153 -23.18 -4.08 7.27
N ASN A 154 -23.60 -3.39 6.20
CA ASN A 154 -24.74 -3.76 5.39
C ASN A 154 -24.32 -4.14 3.95
N PHE A 155 -24.39 -5.44 3.65
CA PHE A 155 -24.09 -6.00 2.34
C PHE A 155 -25.33 -6.32 1.48
N HIS A 156 -26.56 -6.07 1.97
CA HIS A 156 -27.78 -6.54 1.29
C HIS A 156 -28.00 -5.99 -0.12
N HIS A 157 -27.31 -4.89 -0.47
CA HIS A 157 -27.40 -4.24 -1.76
C HIS A 157 -26.06 -4.15 -2.50
N PHE A 158 -25.02 -4.79 -1.98
CA PHE A 158 -23.69 -4.81 -2.59
C PHE A 158 -23.24 -6.26 -2.82
N LYS A 159 -22.79 -6.57 -4.03
CA LYS A 159 -22.31 -7.92 -4.30
C LYS A 159 -20.92 -8.11 -3.66
N LEU A 160 -20.80 -9.11 -2.80
CA LEU A 160 -19.58 -9.36 -2.02
C LEU A 160 -18.35 -9.64 -2.90
N ASP A 161 -18.56 -10.26 -4.05
CA ASP A 161 -17.53 -10.53 -5.07
C ASP A 161 -17.05 -9.28 -5.82
N ASN A 162 -17.67 -8.12 -5.57
CA ASN A 162 -17.26 -6.82 -6.09
C ASN A 162 -16.55 -5.95 -5.05
N LEU A 163 -16.29 -6.46 -3.83
CA LEU A 163 -15.55 -5.69 -2.84
C LEU A 163 -14.14 -5.46 -3.33
N CYS A 164 -13.69 -4.21 -3.34
CA CYS A 164 -12.39 -3.84 -3.87
C CYS A 164 -11.67 -2.78 -3.04
N ALA A 165 -10.36 -2.75 -3.22
CA ALA A 165 -9.45 -1.71 -2.77
C ALA A 165 -8.81 -1.04 -3.99
N ALA A 166 -8.31 0.17 -3.77
CA ALA A 166 -7.49 0.88 -4.74
C ALA A 166 -6.02 0.82 -4.27
N ILE A 167 -5.09 0.40 -5.11
CA ILE A 167 -3.66 0.35 -4.80
C ILE A 167 -2.81 0.94 -5.94
N GLY A 168 -1.60 1.42 -5.62
CA GLY A 168 -0.60 1.84 -6.61
C GLY A 168 -0.92 3.15 -7.33
N PHE A 169 -1.71 4.04 -6.72
CA PHE A 169 -2.01 5.35 -7.31
C PHE A 169 -0.87 6.31 -7.00
N GLU A 170 -0.25 6.88 -8.03
CA GLU A 170 0.70 7.97 -7.83
C GLU A 170 -0.03 9.25 -7.40
N ALA A 171 0.60 10.03 -6.53
CA ALA A 171 0.16 11.38 -6.20
C ALA A 171 0.29 12.29 -7.44
N HIS A 172 -0.73 13.11 -7.70
CA HIS A 172 -0.78 13.99 -8.85
C HIS A 172 -1.07 15.45 -8.49
N ASP A 173 -0.67 16.33 -9.43
CA ASP A 173 -1.14 17.69 -9.69
C ASP A 173 -1.28 18.69 -8.51
N GLU A 174 -1.79 19.88 -8.80
CA GLU A 174 -1.98 20.94 -7.79
C GLU A 174 -3.23 20.73 -6.92
N ASP A 175 -4.08 19.75 -7.25
CA ASP A 175 -5.34 19.45 -6.56
C ASP A 175 -5.29 18.10 -5.81
N GLY A 176 -4.29 17.26 -6.07
CA GLY A 176 -4.06 15.96 -5.43
C GLY A 176 -3.10 16.03 -4.24
N LEU A 177 -2.48 14.90 -3.88
CA LEU A 177 -1.56 14.84 -2.74
C LEU A 177 -0.30 15.70 -2.91
N GLU A 178 0.14 15.96 -4.14
CA GLU A 178 1.29 16.84 -4.42
C GLU A 178 1.03 18.30 -3.97
N ALA A 179 -0.24 18.73 -3.94
CA ALA A 179 -0.67 20.01 -3.36
C ALA A 179 -0.29 20.17 -1.87
N CYS A 180 -0.10 19.04 -1.16
CA CYS A 180 0.29 19.02 0.24
C CYS A 180 1.80 19.22 0.45
N VAL A 181 2.56 19.26 -0.65
CA VAL A 181 4.01 19.41 -0.72
C VAL A 181 4.71 18.32 0.10
N PRO A 182 4.89 17.12 -0.48
CA PRO A 182 5.51 16.00 0.21
C PRO A 182 6.96 16.31 0.58
N LYS A 183 7.42 15.74 1.69
CA LYS A 183 8.81 15.86 2.15
C LYS A 183 9.25 14.63 2.91
N LEU A 184 10.57 14.44 2.97
CA LEU A 184 11.19 13.44 3.81
C LEU A 184 11.16 13.90 5.29
N PRO A 185 10.60 13.11 6.24
CA PRO A 185 10.66 13.41 7.66
C PRO A 185 12.10 13.59 8.13
N THR A 186 12.29 14.49 9.09
CA THR A 186 13.65 14.75 9.61
C THR A 186 14.20 13.52 10.32
N GLU A 187 13.31 12.76 10.96
CA GLU A 187 13.57 11.51 11.64
C GLU A 187 14.15 10.44 10.73
N VAL A 188 13.94 10.51 9.40
CA VAL A 188 14.39 9.47 8.45
C VAL A 188 15.42 9.97 7.45
N LYS A 189 15.86 11.23 7.54
CA LYS A 189 16.94 11.76 6.68
C LYS A 189 18.25 10.99 6.82
N HIS A 190 18.51 10.42 7.99
CA HIS A 190 19.68 9.57 8.22
C HIS A 190 19.55 8.17 7.59
N LEU A 191 18.34 7.79 7.18
CA LEU A 191 18.07 6.52 6.50
C LEU A 191 18.26 6.61 4.98
N GLY A 192 18.32 7.81 4.41
CA GLY A 192 18.60 8.02 3.00
C GLY A 192 17.96 9.27 2.42
N ILE A 193 17.89 9.29 1.09
CA ILE A 193 17.23 10.30 0.26
C ILE A 193 16.06 9.65 -0.50
N PRO A 194 15.09 10.41 -1.01
CA PRO A 194 14.05 9.84 -1.87
C PRO A 194 14.65 9.06 -3.06
N SER A 195 14.03 7.93 -3.41
CA SER A 195 14.48 7.12 -4.55
C SER A 195 14.38 7.88 -5.88
N SER A 196 13.39 8.77 -5.99
CA SER A 196 13.17 9.68 -7.12
C SER A 196 13.91 11.02 -6.95
N ASP A 197 14.54 11.48 -8.02
CA ASP A 197 15.42 12.65 -7.99
C ASP A 197 14.67 13.99 -7.80
N ASP A 198 13.38 14.04 -8.14
CA ASP A 198 12.53 15.23 -7.98
C ASP A 198 11.96 15.40 -6.56
N GLY A 199 12.31 14.50 -5.63
CA GLY A 199 11.72 14.43 -4.29
C GLY A 199 10.84 13.19 -4.10
N PRO A 200 10.15 13.05 -2.96
CA PRO A 200 9.37 11.84 -2.66
C PRO A 200 8.18 11.71 -3.62
N ARG A 201 8.17 10.64 -4.43
CA ARG A 201 7.00 10.26 -5.23
C ARG A 201 6.14 9.29 -4.45
N PHE A 202 4.89 9.67 -4.25
CA PHE A 202 3.98 9.02 -3.33
C PHE A 202 3.07 8.05 -4.06
N GLU A 203 3.08 6.79 -3.64
CA GLU A 203 2.12 5.78 -4.07
C GLU A 203 1.08 5.56 -2.97
N VAL A 204 -0.19 5.51 -3.35
CA VAL A 204 -1.31 5.52 -2.41
C VAL A 204 -2.13 4.25 -2.51
N ALA A 205 -2.52 3.73 -1.35
CA ALA A 205 -3.44 2.62 -1.20
C ALA A 205 -4.66 3.02 -0.37
N HIS A 206 -5.84 2.66 -0.87
CA HIS A 206 -7.16 2.86 -0.31
C HIS A 206 -7.83 1.54 -0.05
N THR A 207 -7.99 1.24 1.23
CA THR A 207 -8.45 -0.08 1.64
C THR A 207 -9.66 0.07 2.54
N PRO A 208 -10.82 -0.49 2.17
CA PRO A 208 -11.95 -0.65 3.07
C PRO A 208 -11.54 -1.46 4.31
N ARG A 209 -12.29 -1.32 5.41
CA ARG A 209 -12.12 -2.20 6.57
C ARG A 209 -12.22 -3.65 6.13
N GLY A 210 -11.34 -4.51 6.65
CA GLY A 210 -11.36 -5.94 6.35
C GLY A 210 -10.52 -6.35 5.14
N HIS A 211 -9.95 -5.38 4.42
CA HIS A 211 -8.99 -5.68 3.36
C HIS A 211 -7.64 -6.14 3.94
N ILE A 212 -7.04 -7.14 3.28
CA ILE A 212 -5.71 -7.65 3.60
C ILE A 212 -4.88 -7.60 2.32
N THR A 213 -3.85 -6.76 2.32
CA THR A 213 -2.80 -6.83 1.31
C THR A 213 -1.85 -7.95 1.73
N GLY A 214 -1.82 -9.05 0.97
CA GLY A 214 -1.07 -10.27 1.29
C GLY A 214 0.44 -10.06 1.43
N VAL A 215 1.19 -11.12 1.75
CA VAL A 215 2.65 -11.01 1.93
C VAL A 215 3.32 -10.66 0.61
N HIS A 216 4.00 -9.52 0.54
CA HIS A 216 4.70 -9.04 -0.65
C HIS A 216 5.95 -8.26 -0.29
N GLN A 217 6.66 -7.79 -1.32
CA GLN A 217 7.88 -7.00 -1.23
C GLN A 217 7.80 -5.90 -2.31
N ASP A 218 7.91 -4.63 -1.92
CA ASP A 218 7.73 -3.48 -2.82
C ASP A 218 8.97 -3.16 -3.66
N GLY A 219 10.17 -3.42 -3.14
CA GLY A 219 11.42 -3.10 -3.83
C GLY A 219 12.60 -3.98 -3.42
N PHE A 220 13.58 -4.08 -4.31
CA PHE A 220 14.80 -4.87 -4.10
C PHE A 220 16.01 -4.02 -3.74
N TRP A 221 16.00 -2.73 -4.07
CA TRP A 221 17.17 -1.83 -3.98
C TRP A 221 17.01 -0.70 -2.97
N ASP A 222 15.80 -0.53 -2.46
CA ASP A 222 15.34 0.61 -1.69
C ASP A 222 14.48 0.14 -0.51
N GLY A 223 14.48 0.97 0.54
CA GLY A 223 13.51 0.86 1.63
C GLY A 223 12.32 1.79 1.38
N PHE A 224 11.27 1.66 2.18
CA PHE A 224 10.05 2.44 1.98
C PHE A 224 9.66 3.14 3.26
N ILE A 225 9.20 4.38 3.14
CA ILE A 225 8.47 5.06 4.20
C ILE A 225 6.99 4.87 3.91
N VAL A 226 6.28 4.23 4.84
CA VAL A 226 4.83 4.07 4.75
C VAL A 226 4.17 4.93 5.82
N THR A 227 3.12 5.65 5.45
CA THR A 227 2.42 6.60 6.31
C THR A 227 0.92 6.40 6.20
N VAL A 228 0.22 6.33 7.33
CA VAL A 228 -1.24 6.27 7.34
C VAL A 228 -1.82 7.67 7.23
N LEU A 229 -2.47 7.96 6.10
CA LEU A 229 -3.15 9.24 5.85
C LEU A 229 -4.43 9.36 6.66
N PHE A 230 -5.15 8.26 6.90
CA PHE A 230 -6.29 8.19 7.82
C PHE A 230 -6.66 6.73 8.13
N GLY A 231 -7.46 6.56 9.19
CA GLY A 231 -7.87 5.25 9.67
C GLY A 231 -6.74 4.55 10.42
N ARG A 232 -6.82 3.22 10.50
CA ARG A 232 -5.87 2.37 11.20
C ARG A 232 -5.50 1.17 10.36
N LYS A 233 -4.20 0.87 10.34
CA LYS A 233 -3.63 -0.31 9.71
C LYS A 233 -2.74 -1.06 10.70
N LEU A 234 -2.72 -2.38 10.59
CA LEU A 234 -1.69 -3.22 11.19
C LEU A 234 -0.72 -3.61 10.07
N LEU A 235 0.53 -3.19 10.21
CA LEU A 235 1.63 -3.64 9.36
C LEU A 235 2.31 -4.82 10.05
N ILE A 236 2.49 -5.90 9.32
CA ILE A 236 3.25 -7.06 9.76
C ILE A 236 4.45 -7.20 8.82
N THR A 237 5.65 -7.23 9.38
CA THR A 237 6.89 -7.33 8.60
C THR A 237 7.70 -8.53 9.01
N TRP A 238 8.46 -9.10 8.07
CA TRP A 238 9.42 -10.17 8.30
C TRP A 238 10.75 -9.80 7.67
N PRO A 239 11.87 -9.98 8.39
CA PRO A 239 13.19 -9.68 7.85
C PRO A 239 13.49 -10.56 6.63
N PRO A 240 14.27 -10.07 5.65
CA PRO A 240 14.68 -10.82 4.45
C PRO A 240 15.76 -11.86 4.76
N THR A 241 15.51 -12.75 5.72
CA THR A 241 16.41 -13.86 6.01
C THR A 241 16.37 -14.87 4.87
N ALA A 242 17.44 -15.66 4.71
CA ALA A 242 17.47 -16.73 3.71
C ALA A 242 16.28 -17.70 3.85
N HIS A 243 15.83 -17.97 5.08
CA HIS A 243 14.64 -18.78 5.37
C HIS A 243 13.36 -18.13 4.85
N ASN A 244 13.09 -16.87 5.23
CA ASN A 244 11.87 -16.16 4.83
C ASN A 244 11.77 -15.95 3.32
N LEU A 245 12.89 -15.59 2.68
CA LEU A 245 12.97 -15.45 1.22
C LEU A 245 12.73 -16.80 0.52
N ALA A 246 13.31 -17.89 1.02
CA ALA A 246 13.10 -19.21 0.44
C ALA A 246 11.63 -19.67 0.51
N ILE A 247 10.89 -19.31 1.57
CA ILE A 247 9.45 -19.57 1.66
C ILE A 247 8.69 -18.70 0.65
N TYR A 248 8.95 -17.38 0.64
CA TYR A 248 8.29 -16.44 -0.26
C TYR A 248 8.45 -16.82 -1.74
N PHE A 249 9.67 -17.17 -2.16
CA PHE A 249 9.97 -17.55 -3.53
C PHE A 249 9.32 -18.87 -3.98
N LYS A 250 8.83 -19.73 -3.08
CA LYS A 250 8.00 -20.88 -3.51
C LYS A 250 6.72 -20.43 -4.20
N HIS A 251 6.23 -19.23 -3.89
CA HIS A 251 4.96 -18.69 -4.40
C HIS A 251 5.17 -17.56 -5.39
N TRP A 252 6.20 -16.72 -5.19
CA TRP A 252 6.52 -15.61 -6.09
C TRP A 252 7.47 -16.06 -7.22
N PRO A 253 7.38 -15.50 -8.44
CA PRO A 253 6.36 -14.59 -8.95
C PRO A 253 5.16 -15.36 -9.55
N LEU A 254 5.07 -16.67 -9.29
CA LEU A 254 4.09 -17.57 -9.90
C LEU A 254 2.66 -17.26 -9.47
N ASN A 255 2.49 -16.76 -8.25
CA ASN A 255 1.29 -16.14 -7.70
C ASN A 255 1.61 -14.68 -7.38
N ILE A 256 0.73 -13.77 -7.82
CA ILE A 256 0.86 -12.32 -7.57
C ILE A 256 0.88 -12.03 -6.07
N LEU A 257 0.10 -12.81 -5.29
CA LEU A 257 0.14 -12.82 -3.83
C LEU A 257 0.24 -14.28 -3.35
N PRO A 258 1.20 -14.62 -2.46
CA PRO A 258 1.23 -15.89 -1.78
C PRO A 258 -0.05 -16.15 -1.00
N PRO A 259 -0.42 -17.42 -0.79
CA PRO A 259 -1.55 -17.75 0.06
C PRO A 259 -1.28 -17.25 1.49
N LEU A 260 -2.31 -16.76 2.17
CA LEU A 260 -2.16 -16.13 3.49
C LEU A 260 -1.72 -17.10 4.60
N ASP A 261 -1.72 -18.41 4.37
CA ASP A 261 -1.18 -19.40 5.29
C ASP A 261 0.36 -19.39 5.35
N ILE A 262 1.04 -18.78 4.37
CA ILE A 262 2.49 -18.57 4.36
C ILE A 262 3.00 -17.92 5.65
N ILE A 263 2.18 -17.07 6.29
CA ILE A 263 2.53 -16.35 7.53
C ILE A 263 2.90 -17.29 8.68
N THR A 264 2.46 -18.55 8.62
CA THR A 264 2.75 -19.55 9.65
C THR A 264 4.13 -20.20 9.49
N GLU A 265 4.76 -20.04 8.32
CA GLU A 265 6.10 -20.56 8.02
C GLU A 265 7.19 -19.48 8.17
N LEU A 266 6.81 -18.20 8.05
CA LEU A 266 7.72 -17.07 8.18
C LEU A 266 8.15 -16.85 9.64
N GLN A 267 9.41 -16.47 9.82
CA GLN A 267 10.06 -16.31 11.12
C GLN A 267 10.30 -14.84 11.47
N ASP A 268 10.27 -14.58 12.78
CA ASP A 268 10.55 -13.27 13.39
C ASP A 268 9.64 -12.14 12.88
N PRO A 269 8.31 -12.28 12.97
CA PRO A 269 7.40 -11.21 12.60
C PRO A 269 7.51 -10.02 13.56
N ASN A 270 7.51 -8.82 13.00
CA ASN A 270 7.32 -7.57 13.73
C ASN A 270 5.94 -6.99 13.42
N PHE A 271 5.35 -6.33 14.41
CA PHE A 271 3.96 -5.83 14.34
C PHE A 271 3.93 -4.35 14.66
N THR A 272 3.45 -3.54 13.72
CA THR A 272 3.33 -2.09 13.91
C THR A 272 1.89 -1.67 13.72
N ILE A 273 1.27 -1.15 14.79
CA ILE A 273 -0.02 -0.49 14.68
C ILE A 273 0.22 0.94 14.19
N MET A 274 -0.36 1.27 13.05
CA MET A 274 -0.28 2.60 12.47
C MET A 274 -1.65 3.25 12.48
N ASP A 275 -1.79 4.27 13.32
CA ASP A 275 -2.92 5.18 13.33
C ASP A 275 -2.66 6.34 12.36
N HIS A 276 -3.67 7.18 12.12
CA HIS A 276 -3.53 8.43 11.37
C HIS A 276 -2.27 9.23 11.75
N GLY A 277 -1.48 9.59 10.74
CA GLY A 277 -0.23 10.32 10.87
C GLY A 277 0.96 9.48 11.33
N HIS A 278 0.76 8.21 11.70
CA HIS A 278 1.87 7.31 11.97
C HIS A 278 2.60 6.98 10.68
N PHE A 279 3.93 6.98 10.76
CA PHE A 279 4.78 6.48 9.71
C PHE A 279 5.87 5.57 10.25
N THR A 280 6.32 4.65 9.42
CA THR A 280 7.43 3.76 9.71
C THR A 280 8.30 3.57 8.48
N PHE A 281 9.52 3.08 8.71
CA PHE A 281 10.42 2.66 7.67
C PHE A 281 10.36 1.14 7.53
N ILE A 282 10.17 0.68 6.30
CA ILE A 282 10.29 -0.71 5.90
C ILE A 282 11.67 -0.86 5.25
N PRO A 283 12.62 -1.55 5.89
CA PRO A 283 13.93 -1.77 5.30
C PRO A 283 13.85 -2.55 3.99
N GLN A 284 14.84 -2.34 3.14
CA GLN A 284 14.98 -3.03 1.86
C GLN A 284 14.83 -4.56 1.98
N GLY A 285 14.05 -5.16 1.08
CA GLY A 285 13.80 -6.60 1.03
C GLY A 285 12.83 -7.13 2.07
N THR A 286 12.40 -6.32 3.03
CA THR A 286 11.46 -6.75 4.07
C THR A 286 10.16 -7.23 3.45
N LEU A 287 9.81 -8.49 3.74
CA LEU A 287 8.50 -9.02 3.38
C LEU A 287 7.47 -8.39 4.30
N HIS A 288 6.32 -8.02 3.78
CA HIS A 288 5.30 -7.40 4.62
C HIS A 288 3.88 -7.66 4.14
N MET A 289 2.95 -7.49 5.08
CA MET A 289 1.51 -7.64 4.91
C MET A 289 0.82 -6.48 5.62
N VAL A 290 -0.26 -5.97 5.02
CA VAL A 290 -1.02 -4.84 5.59
C VAL A 290 -2.46 -5.23 5.81
N VAL A 291 -2.94 -5.09 7.05
CA VAL A 291 -4.32 -5.39 7.45
C VAL A 291 -5.05 -4.07 7.74
N ALA A 292 -6.12 -3.80 7.00
CA ALA A 292 -6.98 -2.63 7.21
C ALA A 292 -7.96 -2.87 8.36
N ILE A 293 -7.58 -2.41 9.57
CA ILE A 293 -8.41 -2.52 10.78
C ILE A 293 -9.63 -1.60 10.69
N ASP A 294 -9.45 -0.45 10.04
CA ASP A 294 -10.49 0.47 9.64
C ASP A 294 -10.36 0.80 8.16
N SER A 295 -11.44 1.32 7.58
CA SER A 295 -11.40 2.02 6.31
C SER A 295 -10.32 3.09 6.37
N SER A 296 -9.32 2.95 5.50
CA SER A 296 -8.04 3.65 5.67
C SER A 296 -7.39 3.97 4.34
N SER A 297 -6.49 4.95 4.41
CA SER A 297 -5.56 5.26 3.33
C SER A 297 -4.14 5.30 3.86
N MET A 298 -3.23 4.82 3.05
CA MET A 298 -1.80 4.82 3.28
C MET A 298 -1.10 5.36 2.05
N VAL A 299 -0.01 6.07 2.28
CA VAL A 299 0.93 6.48 1.25
C VAL A 299 2.28 5.84 1.52
N ALA A 300 3.00 5.48 0.47
CA ALA A 300 4.33 4.92 0.51
C ALA A 300 5.26 5.69 -0.44
N PHE A 301 6.54 5.73 -0.12
CA PHE A 301 7.56 6.20 -1.05
C PHE A 301 8.93 5.56 -0.78
N GLY A 302 9.69 5.37 -1.84
CA GLY A 302 11.03 4.78 -1.80
C GLY A 302 12.07 5.73 -1.21
N VAL A 303 12.99 5.15 -0.43
CA VAL A 303 14.19 5.78 0.11
C VAL A 303 15.40 4.95 -0.26
N LYS A 304 16.42 5.61 -0.84
CA LYS A 304 17.70 5.02 -1.21
C LYS A 304 18.84 5.57 -0.36
N HIS A 305 19.80 4.72 -0.03
CA HIS A 305 21.05 5.07 0.64
C HIS A 305 22.18 4.17 0.16
N PRO A 306 23.44 4.65 0.07
CA PRO A 306 24.60 3.82 -0.28
C PRO A 306 24.79 2.52 0.52
N ASN A 307 24.30 2.47 1.76
CA ASN A 307 24.44 1.31 2.64
C ASN A 307 23.48 0.18 2.24
N MET A 308 22.49 0.47 1.40
CA MET A 308 21.53 -0.50 0.86
C MET A 308 22.08 -1.25 -0.37
N ILE A 309 23.21 -0.81 -0.95
CA ILE A 309 23.76 -1.42 -2.17
C ILE A 309 24.12 -2.90 -1.94
N ASP A 310 24.76 -3.23 -0.81
CA ASP A 310 25.21 -4.61 -0.55
C ASP A 310 24.01 -5.56 -0.35
N GLN A 311 23.02 -5.11 0.42
CA GLN A 311 21.79 -5.88 0.61
C GLN A 311 21.01 -6.00 -0.70
N GLY A 312 21.02 -4.98 -1.55
CA GLY A 312 20.42 -5.02 -2.89
C GLY A 312 21.06 -6.05 -3.81
N LEU A 313 22.39 -6.18 -3.75
CA LEU A 313 23.12 -7.24 -4.46
C LEU A 313 22.73 -8.63 -3.94
N LEU A 314 22.67 -8.83 -2.62
CA LEU A 314 22.29 -10.11 -2.03
C LEU A 314 20.85 -10.52 -2.39
N LEU A 315 19.91 -9.57 -2.36
CA LEU A 315 18.53 -9.79 -2.77
C LEU A 315 18.44 -10.10 -4.26
N SER A 316 19.15 -9.33 -5.10
CA SER A 316 19.18 -9.54 -6.54
C SER A 316 19.72 -10.92 -6.91
N ASP A 317 20.82 -11.36 -6.28
CA ASP A 317 21.37 -12.70 -6.48
C ASP A 317 20.36 -13.80 -6.11
N SER A 318 19.67 -13.62 -4.98
CA SER A 318 18.63 -14.56 -4.53
C SER A 318 17.45 -14.63 -5.52
N VAL A 319 16.99 -13.49 -6.01
CA VAL A 319 15.94 -13.40 -7.04
C VAL A 319 16.40 -14.06 -8.34
N ILE A 320 17.59 -13.75 -8.84
CA ILE A 320 18.13 -14.30 -10.08
C ILE A 320 18.28 -15.82 -9.99
N LYS A 321 18.83 -16.32 -8.87
CA LYS A 321 18.90 -17.77 -8.61
C LYS A 321 17.53 -18.42 -8.67
N HIS A 322 16.53 -17.79 -8.08
CA HIS A 322 15.15 -18.28 -8.13
C HIS A 322 14.57 -18.26 -9.55
N LEU A 323 14.71 -17.15 -10.29
CA LEU A 323 14.24 -17.03 -11.67
C LEU A 323 14.83 -18.11 -12.59
N LYS A 324 16.10 -18.51 -12.37
CA LYS A 324 16.75 -19.62 -13.10
C LYS A 324 16.08 -20.98 -12.87
N THR A 325 15.29 -21.14 -11.80
CA THR A 325 14.55 -22.38 -11.51
C THR A 325 13.15 -22.42 -12.11
N LEU A 326 12.63 -21.29 -12.61
CA LEU A 326 11.27 -21.22 -13.15
C LEU A 326 11.25 -21.72 -14.60
N ASP A 327 10.35 -22.66 -14.90
CA ASP A 327 10.10 -23.11 -16.28
C ASP A 327 9.57 -21.95 -17.13
N HIS A 328 10.45 -21.38 -17.96
CA HIS A 328 10.24 -20.42 -19.07
C HIS A 328 8.94 -19.59 -19.05
N ARG A 329 8.74 -18.73 -18.03
CA ARG A 329 7.72 -17.67 -18.05
C ARG A 329 8.33 -16.32 -18.44
N ALA A 330 8.65 -16.16 -19.72
CA ALA A 330 9.39 -15.01 -20.26
C ALA A 330 8.84 -13.61 -19.89
N PRO A 331 7.51 -13.35 -19.87
CA PRO A 331 7.01 -12.00 -19.55
C PRO A 331 7.30 -11.58 -18.10
N VAL A 332 7.02 -12.46 -17.14
CA VAL A 332 7.21 -12.18 -15.71
C VAL A 332 8.70 -12.01 -15.37
N ILE A 333 9.56 -12.85 -15.95
CA ILE A 333 11.02 -12.73 -15.78
C ILE A 333 11.49 -11.36 -16.27
N LYS A 334 10.99 -10.90 -17.43
CA LYS A 334 11.36 -9.60 -17.98
C LYS A 334 10.99 -8.44 -17.06
N ASP A 335 9.77 -8.43 -16.51
CA ASP A 335 9.32 -7.35 -15.64
C ASP A 335 10.12 -7.30 -14.34
N VAL A 336 10.40 -8.47 -13.73
CA VAL A 336 11.27 -8.56 -12.56
C VAL A 336 12.69 -8.08 -12.86
N VAL A 337 13.28 -8.50 -14.00
CA VAL A 337 14.62 -8.06 -14.41
C VAL A 337 14.65 -6.53 -14.59
N ASN A 338 13.62 -5.95 -15.17
CA ASN A 338 13.52 -4.50 -15.32
C ASN A 338 13.47 -3.81 -13.95
N GLN A 339 12.70 -4.32 -12.99
CA GLN A 339 12.65 -3.76 -11.63
C GLN A 339 14.01 -3.85 -10.92
N LEU A 340 14.73 -4.97 -11.04
CA LEU A 340 16.08 -5.11 -10.49
C LEU A 340 17.03 -4.07 -11.10
N LEU A 341 17.02 -3.94 -12.43
CA LEU A 341 17.89 -3.01 -13.15
C LEU A 341 17.56 -1.55 -12.85
N ASP A 342 16.28 -1.20 -12.75
CA ASP A 342 15.83 0.14 -12.43
C ASP A 342 16.24 0.52 -11.00
N GLY A 343 15.98 -0.37 -10.03
CA GLY A 343 16.42 -0.21 -8.65
C GLY A 343 17.93 0.02 -8.54
N ALA A 344 18.76 -0.82 -9.17
CA ALA A 344 20.22 -0.63 -9.19
C ALA A 344 20.64 0.68 -9.87
N ARG A 345 19.94 1.07 -10.94
CA ARG A 345 20.20 2.32 -11.66
C ARG A 345 19.94 3.55 -10.80
N THR A 346 18.91 3.56 -9.95
CA THR A 346 18.63 4.71 -9.08
C THR A 346 19.77 5.03 -8.10
N HIS A 347 20.57 4.02 -7.72
CA HIS A 347 21.78 4.20 -6.91
C HIS A 347 22.99 4.64 -7.71
N ARG A 348 23.06 4.26 -8.99
CA ARG A 348 24.14 4.62 -9.91
C ARG A 348 24.01 6.07 -10.39
N ASP A 349 22.81 6.43 -10.84
CA ASP A 349 22.53 7.70 -11.51
C ASP A 349 22.09 8.77 -10.49
N THR A 350 22.83 8.91 -9.39
CA THR A 350 22.52 9.89 -8.34
C THR A 350 23.63 10.91 -8.17
N ASN A 351 23.25 12.18 -8.11
CA ASN A 351 24.17 13.31 -7.94
C ASN A 351 24.18 13.85 -6.49
N ASP A 352 23.58 13.13 -5.54
CA ASP A 352 23.53 13.56 -4.15
C ASP A 352 24.89 13.37 -3.47
N LEU A 353 25.28 14.32 -2.61
CA LEU A 353 26.54 14.27 -1.87
C LEU A 353 26.65 13.03 -0.97
N LEU A 354 25.52 12.44 -0.55
CA LEU A 354 25.50 11.18 0.19
C LEU A 354 26.21 10.05 -0.55
N TYR A 355 26.27 10.11 -1.89
CA TYR A 355 26.87 9.09 -2.74
C TYR A 355 28.29 9.40 -3.22
N SER A 356 28.91 10.51 -2.78
CA SER A 356 30.23 10.94 -3.29
C SER A 356 31.31 9.85 -3.21
N ASP A 357 31.26 9.03 -2.17
CA ASP A 357 32.24 7.97 -1.90
C ASP A 357 31.73 6.58 -2.30
N ALA A 358 30.50 6.50 -2.81
CA ALA A 358 29.80 5.26 -3.15
C ALA A 358 29.53 5.10 -4.65
N THR A 359 29.87 6.08 -5.49
CA THR A 359 29.65 6.03 -6.95
C THR A 359 30.26 4.79 -7.58
N GLU A 360 31.54 4.50 -7.31
CA GLU A 360 32.22 3.32 -7.86
C GLU A 360 31.54 2.01 -7.42
N LYS A 361 31.05 1.96 -6.18
CA LYS A 361 30.33 0.80 -5.65
C LYS A 361 28.99 0.61 -6.37
N ALA A 362 28.24 1.68 -6.58
CA ALA A 362 26.96 1.65 -7.30
C ALA A 362 27.15 1.27 -8.78
N ASP A 363 28.18 1.80 -9.43
CA ASP A 363 28.57 1.43 -10.81
C ASP A 363 28.90 -0.06 -10.92
N ASN A 364 29.75 -0.56 -10.04
CA ASN A 364 30.14 -1.98 -10.02
C ASN A 364 28.93 -2.89 -9.73
N ALA A 365 28.05 -2.48 -8.83
CA ALA A 365 26.83 -3.23 -8.51
C ALA A 365 25.89 -3.31 -9.72
N PHE A 366 25.66 -2.20 -10.42
CA PHE A 366 24.86 -2.16 -11.64
C PHE A 366 25.47 -3.01 -12.76
N LEU A 367 26.79 -2.93 -12.97
CA LEU A 367 27.49 -3.72 -13.99
C LEU A 367 27.43 -5.23 -13.71
N TRP A 368 27.61 -5.62 -12.45
CA TRP A 368 27.42 -7.01 -12.03
C TRP A 368 26.00 -7.50 -12.35
N LEU A 369 24.99 -6.71 -11.98
CA LEU A 369 23.59 -7.09 -12.20
C LEU A 369 23.27 -7.24 -13.69
N MET A 370 23.72 -6.31 -14.53
CA MET A 370 23.59 -6.38 -15.99
C MET A 370 24.17 -7.69 -16.55
N ASN A 371 25.32 -8.13 -16.06
CA ASN A 371 25.94 -9.38 -16.49
C ASN A 371 25.10 -10.60 -16.05
N GLU A 372 24.63 -10.63 -14.81
CA GLU A 372 23.84 -11.75 -14.31
C GLU A 372 22.47 -11.88 -14.98
N VAL A 373 21.77 -10.78 -15.23
CA VAL A 373 20.45 -10.83 -15.88
C VAL A 373 20.55 -11.11 -17.38
N SER A 374 21.68 -10.80 -18.03
CA SER A 374 21.93 -11.19 -19.42
C SER A 374 21.99 -12.71 -19.62
N ALA A 375 22.30 -13.46 -18.56
CA ALA A 375 22.26 -14.92 -18.57
C ALA A 375 20.83 -15.50 -18.43
N LEU A 376 19.83 -14.65 -18.17
CA LEU A 376 18.41 -15.04 -18.09
C LEU A 376 17.65 -14.84 -19.42
N SER A 377 18.23 -14.08 -20.35
CA SER A 377 17.60 -13.67 -21.62
C SER A 377 17.87 -14.62 -22.78
#